data_AF-A0A2D6XHP9-F1
#
_entry.id   AF-A0A2D6XHP9-F1
#
_cell.length_a   1.000
_cell.length_b   1.000
_cell.length_c   1.000
_cell.angle_alpha   90.00
_cell.angle_beta   90.00
_cell.angle_gamma   90.00
#
_symmetry.space_group_name_H-M   'P 1'
#
loop_
_entity.id
_entity.type
_entity.pdbx_description
1 polymer ?
#
loop_
_entity_poly.entity_id
_entity_poly.type
_entity_poly.pdbx_seq_one_letter_code
_entity_poly.pdbx_strand_id
1 'polypeptide(L)'
;MANHIWVGRAAPQYQEDTIAIAGTWVAADTITIDLDSGPPLVLTIGSTSINDIGTDIVYMLEKSGSLATGSTLTSTGQETPEFSQLSDVSYDSSTSKVHVKGKADGRPFTLNVSETSTSGTLTKASVTTPTGPHTADDADNWINGVPVAAGTVVFDERAQSDLKYKLDQSTVAVSQIDYTSECTVNVGLPETNTDDPANPFYETLETYYKIGTVTNALALNVGDGPGVASMGWFNIDTGTAVVTANFVKTGVRSTQAPFRWVGTGGGTWDIDKGDIELATLYGETGTISTLRVAYVSNKLNDVTLVTGSGLTPTTFKQTGGQVTAFGTLGTATITGGTVEYRANGASASTFSEVRNARVTYMSPDTVTATVRRAGIFDFSKDQRSRTVAAVDLYEGATWKDPDDTVTYSAGIDVNCAINELAEFDVPAIKKWTPGTVS
;
A
#
# COMPACT_ATOMS: atom_id res chain seq x y z
N MET A 1 25.91 -17.12 -0.97
CA MET A 1 24.84 -16.30 -1.57
C MET A 1 25.39 -14.90 -1.75
N ALA A 2 25.17 -14.27 -2.90
CA ALA A 2 25.65 -12.92 -3.14
C ALA A 2 24.73 -11.91 -2.44
N ASN A 3 25.31 -10.85 -1.87
CA ASN A 3 24.57 -9.73 -1.31
C ASN A 3 24.45 -8.67 -2.40
N HIS A 4 23.23 -8.27 -2.72
CA HIS A 4 22.91 -7.16 -3.60
C HIS A 4 22.52 -5.97 -2.74
N ILE A 5 23.34 -4.92 -2.73
CA ILE A 5 23.14 -3.77 -1.84
C ILE A 5 22.72 -2.58 -2.66
N TRP A 6 21.58 -1.99 -2.31
CA TRP A 6 21.08 -0.78 -2.94
C TRP A 6 21.94 0.43 -2.57
N VAL A 7 22.38 1.20 -3.57
CA VAL A 7 23.15 2.44 -3.39
C VAL A 7 22.51 3.65 -4.08
N GLY A 8 21.75 3.46 -5.17
CA GLY A 8 21.04 4.55 -5.85
C GLY A 8 21.96 5.65 -6.40
N ARG A 9 22.87 5.32 -7.33
CA ARG A 9 23.92 6.22 -7.85
C ARG A 9 24.04 6.27 -9.38
N ALA A 10 23.15 5.59 -10.11
CA ALA A 10 23.14 5.61 -11.56
C ALA A 10 22.93 7.03 -12.08
N ALA A 11 23.54 7.35 -13.22
CA ALA A 11 23.39 8.66 -13.83
C ALA A 11 21.95 8.86 -14.31
N PRO A 12 21.29 9.98 -13.97
CA PRO A 12 19.92 10.19 -14.41
C PRO A 12 19.85 10.43 -15.92
N GLN A 13 18.85 9.82 -16.54
CA GLN A 13 18.48 9.98 -17.94
C GLN A 13 16.97 10.14 -18.01
N TYR A 14 16.50 11.27 -18.56
CA TYR A 14 15.08 11.51 -18.76
C TYR A 14 14.52 10.61 -19.86
N GLN A 15 13.22 10.28 -19.74
CA GLN A 15 12.45 9.73 -20.84
C GLN A 15 12.10 10.83 -21.85
N GLU A 16 12.23 10.53 -23.12
CA GLU A 16 11.77 11.36 -24.23
C GLU A 16 10.91 10.51 -25.15
N ASP A 17 9.68 10.95 -25.34
CA ASP A 17 8.77 10.42 -26.35
C ASP A 17 8.58 11.47 -27.44
N THR A 18 8.29 11.03 -28.67
CA THR A 18 7.90 11.90 -29.78
C THR A 18 6.52 11.53 -30.29
N ILE A 19 5.77 12.54 -30.70
CA ILE A 19 4.48 12.40 -31.39
C ILE A 19 4.68 12.91 -32.82
N ALA A 20 4.73 11.99 -33.79
CA ALA A 20 4.77 12.35 -35.20
C ALA A 20 3.37 12.70 -35.69
N ILE A 21 3.24 13.86 -36.35
CA ILE A 21 1.99 14.34 -36.94
C ILE A 21 2.11 14.22 -38.46
N ALA A 22 1.17 13.51 -39.08
CA ALA A 22 1.16 13.32 -40.52
C ALA A 22 -0.27 13.26 -41.08
N GLY A 23 -0.37 13.13 -42.40
CA GLY A 23 -1.64 13.01 -43.11
C GLY A 23 -2.37 14.34 -43.31
N THR A 24 -3.66 14.24 -43.61
CA THR A 24 -4.53 15.41 -43.87
C THR A 24 -5.56 15.53 -42.76
N TRP A 25 -5.49 16.64 -42.04
CA TRP A 25 -6.41 16.96 -40.96
C TRP A 25 -7.54 17.86 -41.45
N VAL A 26 -8.72 17.75 -40.83
CA VAL A 26 -9.85 18.66 -41.05
C VAL A 26 -10.22 19.36 -39.76
N ALA A 27 -10.83 20.55 -39.87
CA ALA A 27 -11.39 21.22 -38.71
C ALA A 27 -12.42 20.33 -38.01
N ALA A 28 -12.46 20.38 -36.68
CA ALA A 28 -13.23 19.52 -35.79
C ALA A 28 -12.73 18.08 -35.59
N ASP A 29 -11.65 17.65 -36.27
CA ASP A 29 -10.92 16.46 -35.83
C ASP A 29 -10.43 16.67 -34.39
N THR A 30 -10.37 15.59 -33.59
CA THR A 30 -9.84 15.66 -32.23
C THR A 30 -8.58 14.84 -32.05
N ILE A 31 -7.74 15.33 -31.15
CA ILE A 31 -6.55 14.69 -30.63
C ILE A 31 -6.76 14.52 -29.13
N THR A 32 -6.51 13.31 -28.62
CA THR A 32 -6.59 12.98 -27.20
C THR A 32 -5.22 12.54 -26.71
N ILE A 33 -4.74 13.16 -25.64
CA ILE A 33 -3.47 12.81 -24.97
C ILE A 33 -3.73 12.61 -23.48
N ASP A 34 -3.31 11.47 -22.94
CA ASP A 34 -3.31 11.17 -21.52
C ASP A 34 -1.91 10.77 -21.04
N LEU A 35 -1.66 11.02 -19.76
CA LEU A 35 -0.39 10.73 -19.08
C LEU A 35 -0.67 9.86 -17.85
N ASP A 36 0.00 8.71 -17.76
CA ASP A 36 -0.03 7.80 -16.60
C ASP A 36 -1.44 7.51 -16.07
N SER A 37 -2.40 7.24 -16.96
CA SER A 37 -3.82 6.97 -16.65
C SER A 37 -4.62 8.14 -16.03
N GLY A 38 -4.04 9.34 -15.98
CA GLY A 38 -4.74 10.56 -15.59
C GLY A 38 -5.83 10.98 -16.58
N PRO A 39 -6.62 12.02 -16.25
CA PRO A 39 -7.67 12.53 -17.13
C PRO A 39 -7.10 12.96 -18.50
N PRO A 40 -7.74 12.56 -19.61
CA PRO A 40 -7.27 12.91 -20.95
C PRO A 40 -7.44 14.41 -21.24
N LEU A 41 -6.46 14.99 -21.91
CA LEU A 41 -6.56 16.29 -22.57
C LEU A 41 -7.09 16.10 -23.99
N VAL A 42 -8.09 16.88 -24.39
CA VAL A 42 -8.67 16.81 -25.74
C VAL A 42 -8.50 18.15 -26.46
N LEU A 43 -7.83 18.10 -27.61
CA LEU A 43 -7.70 19.19 -28.56
C LEU A 43 -8.64 18.97 -29.74
N THR A 44 -9.52 19.94 -29.97
CA THR A 44 -10.31 20.02 -31.20
C THR A 44 -9.61 20.97 -32.16
N ILE A 45 -9.30 20.47 -33.36
CA ILE A 45 -8.50 21.17 -34.35
C ILE A 45 -9.31 22.26 -35.05
N GLY A 46 -8.77 23.49 -35.09
CA GLY A 46 -9.29 24.60 -35.89
C GLY A 46 -8.54 24.83 -37.20
N SER A 47 -7.25 24.49 -37.24
CA SER A 47 -6.37 24.65 -38.40
C SER A 47 -5.91 23.31 -38.96
N THR A 48 -5.92 23.16 -40.28
CA THR A 48 -5.46 21.94 -40.95
C THR A 48 -3.96 21.90 -41.23
N SER A 49 -3.23 22.95 -40.82
CA SER A 49 -1.77 23.04 -40.90
C SER A 49 -1.12 22.12 -39.86
N ILE A 50 -0.23 21.22 -40.31
CA ILE A 50 0.54 20.35 -39.41
C ILE A 50 1.36 21.17 -38.39
N ASN A 51 1.89 22.33 -38.81
CA ASN A 51 2.63 23.20 -37.90
C ASN A 51 1.75 23.77 -36.81
N ASP A 52 0.53 24.18 -37.16
CA ASP A 52 -0.42 24.75 -36.20
C ASP A 52 -0.86 23.67 -35.21
N ILE A 53 -1.15 22.45 -35.70
CA ILE A 53 -1.49 21.29 -34.86
C ILE A 53 -0.34 20.95 -33.92
N GLY A 54 0.91 20.96 -34.40
CA GLY A 54 2.10 20.75 -33.58
C GLY A 54 2.23 21.79 -32.46
N THR A 55 2.04 23.06 -32.77
CA THR A 55 2.06 24.14 -31.75
C THR A 55 0.87 24.07 -30.80
N ASP A 56 -0.31 23.64 -31.27
CA ASP A 56 -1.51 23.47 -30.44
C ASP A 56 -1.33 22.34 -29.43
N ILE A 57 -0.66 21.24 -29.82
CA ILE A 57 -0.30 20.16 -28.89
C ILE A 57 0.67 20.66 -27.81
N VAL A 58 1.70 21.44 -28.18
CA VAL A 58 2.61 22.06 -27.20
C VAL A 58 1.83 22.95 -26.23
N TYR A 59 0.91 23.77 -26.74
CA TYR A 59 0.06 24.62 -25.91
C TYR A 59 -0.86 23.79 -25.00
N MET A 60 -1.44 22.69 -25.49
CA MET A 60 -2.27 21.79 -24.69
C MET A 60 -1.50 21.23 -23.50
N LEU A 61 -0.25 20.79 -23.70
CA LEU A 61 0.53 20.11 -22.67
C LEU A 61 1.15 21.08 -21.65
N GLU A 62 1.69 22.22 -22.09
CA GLU A 62 2.44 23.12 -21.20
C GLU A 62 1.84 24.52 -21.05
N LYS A 63 0.75 24.84 -21.77
CA LYS A 63 0.16 26.19 -21.84
C LYS A 63 1.17 27.24 -22.34
N SER A 64 2.06 26.83 -23.23
CA SER A 64 3.09 27.69 -23.83
C SER A 64 2.68 28.12 -25.24
N GLY A 65 2.61 29.43 -25.49
CA GLY A 65 2.22 30.02 -26.77
C GLY A 65 0.75 30.40 -26.86
N SER A 66 0.12 30.14 -28.01
CA SER A 66 -1.29 30.42 -28.26
C SER A 66 -1.89 29.38 -29.20
N LEU A 67 -3.14 29.00 -28.96
CA LEU A 67 -3.88 28.15 -29.89
C LEU A 67 -4.05 28.80 -31.26
N ALA A 68 -4.00 28.00 -32.31
CA ALA A 68 -4.38 28.39 -33.65
C ALA A 68 -5.85 28.82 -33.70
N THR A 69 -6.18 29.64 -34.70
CA THR A 69 -7.54 30.17 -34.85
C THR A 69 -8.55 29.03 -35.01
N GLY A 70 -9.56 29.00 -34.13
CA GLY A 70 -10.63 28.00 -34.16
C GLY A 70 -10.33 26.72 -33.39
N SER A 71 -9.09 26.50 -32.94
CA SER A 71 -8.74 25.36 -32.08
C SER A 71 -9.29 25.58 -30.67
N THR A 72 -9.69 24.50 -30.00
CA THR A 72 -10.22 24.55 -28.62
C THR A 72 -9.71 23.38 -27.79
N LEU A 73 -9.63 23.56 -26.47
CA LEU A 73 -9.18 22.55 -25.51
C LEU A 73 -10.23 22.31 -24.43
N THR A 74 -10.27 21.08 -23.89
CA THR A 74 -11.03 20.78 -22.66
C THR A 74 -10.34 21.31 -21.41
N SER A 75 -9.01 21.22 -21.36
CA SER A 75 -8.13 21.66 -20.27
C SER A 75 -6.68 21.74 -20.78
N THR A 76 -5.78 22.22 -19.94
CA THR A 76 -4.33 22.21 -20.22
C THR A 76 -3.59 21.30 -19.23
N GLY A 77 -2.38 20.84 -19.58
CA GLY A 77 -1.55 20.06 -18.66
C GLY A 77 -1.19 20.81 -17.37
N GLN A 78 -1.19 22.14 -17.37
CA GLN A 78 -1.02 22.90 -16.12
C GLN A 78 -2.22 22.79 -15.15
N GLU A 79 -3.38 22.39 -15.65
CA GLU A 79 -4.61 22.19 -14.87
C GLU A 79 -4.79 20.72 -14.45
N THR A 80 -3.94 19.82 -14.98
CA THR A 80 -3.96 18.38 -14.71
C THR A 80 -2.65 17.96 -14.04
N PRO A 81 -2.64 17.71 -12.72
CA PRO A 81 -1.43 17.50 -11.93
C PRO A 81 -0.43 16.46 -12.48
N GLU A 82 -0.91 15.39 -13.12
CA GLU A 82 -0.07 14.33 -13.69
C GLU A 82 0.93 14.90 -14.71
N PHE A 83 0.53 15.91 -15.49
CA PHE A 83 1.41 16.54 -16.49
C PHE A 83 2.52 17.39 -15.88
N SER A 84 2.49 17.65 -14.56
CA SER A 84 3.62 18.28 -13.85
C SER A 84 4.90 17.43 -13.90
N GLN A 85 4.78 16.15 -14.25
CA GLN A 85 5.90 15.22 -14.45
C GLN A 85 6.71 15.50 -15.74
N LEU A 86 6.19 16.31 -16.65
CA LEU A 86 6.91 16.75 -17.84
C LEU A 86 7.88 17.89 -17.48
N SER A 87 9.00 18.00 -18.20
CA SER A 87 9.97 19.08 -18.02
C SER A 87 10.11 20.01 -19.21
N ASP A 88 9.83 19.51 -20.41
CA ASP A 88 9.97 20.24 -21.67
C ASP A 88 9.10 19.58 -22.74
N VAL A 89 8.29 20.39 -23.43
CA VAL A 89 7.52 20.00 -24.59
C VAL A 89 7.80 20.99 -25.72
N SER A 90 8.23 20.47 -26.87
CA SER A 90 8.58 21.32 -28.02
C SER A 90 8.14 20.70 -29.33
N TYR A 91 7.94 21.53 -30.35
CA TYR A 91 7.58 21.07 -31.70
C TYR A 91 8.71 21.37 -32.68
N ASP A 92 9.19 20.34 -33.37
CA ASP A 92 10.14 20.45 -34.47
C ASP A 92 9.38 20.42 -35.80
N SER A 93 9.20 21.59 -36.40
CA SER A 93 8.53 21.74 -37.70
C SER A 93 9.26 21.08 -38.87
N SER A 94 10.56 20.79 -38.73
CA SER A 94 11.33 20.17 -39.81
C SER A 94 11.06 18.66 -39.91
N THR A 95 10.70 18.03 -38.80
CA THR A 95 10.37 16.60 -38.72
C THR A 95 8.89 16.34 -38.45
N SER A 96 8.10 17.40 -38.22
CA SER A 96 6.70 17.34 -37.82
C SER A 96 6.48 16.47 -36.58
N LYS A 97 7.35 16.66 -35.58
CA LYS A 97 7.32 15.93 -34.31
C LYS A 97 7.18 16.85 -33.13
N VAL A 98 6.28 16.50 -32.22
CA VAL A 98 6.29 17.05 -30.86
C VAL A 98 7.19 16.17 -30.01
N HIS A 99 8.17 16.76 -29.37
CA HIS A 99 9.04 16.16 -28.37
C HIS A 99 8.44 16.37 -26.99
N VAL A 100 8.32 15.31 -26.21
CA VAL A 100 7.77 15.32 -24.85
C VAL A 100 8.81 14.70 -23.93
N LYS A 101 9.37 15.50 -23.02
CA LYS A 101 10.41 15.07 -22.07
C LYS A 101 9.89 15.01 -20.65
N GLY A 102 10.21 13.93 -19.96
CA GLY A 102 9.98 13.79 -18.52
C GLY A 102 10.98 14.58 -17.69
N LYS A 103 10.86 14.56 -16.37
CA LYS A 103 11.86 15.16 -15.47
C LYS A 103 13.24 14.54 -15.64
N ALA A 104 14.26 15.35 -15.33
CA ALA A 104 15.67 14.96 -15.35
C ALA A 104 16.08 14.05 -14.17
N ASP A 105 15.14 13.63 -13.31
CA ASP A 105 15.39 12.68 -12.22
C ASP A 105 15.30 11.22 -12.66
N GLY A 106 14.99 10.97 -13.94
CA GLY A 106 14.87 9.62 -14.50
C GLY A 106 13.53 8.96 -14.22
N ARG A 107 12.50 9.72 -13.83
CA ARG A 107 11.16 9.16 -13.67
C ARG A 107 10.58 8.72 -15.02
N PRO A 108 9.97 7.52 -15.10
CA PRO A 108 9.21 7.11 -16.27
C PRO A 108 7.86 7.82 -16.31
N PHE A 109 7.30 7.93 -17.51
CA PHE A 109 5.91 8.29 -17.73
C PHE A 109 5.32 7.48 -18.90
N THR A 110 4.00 7.35 -18.92
CA THR A 110 3.25 6.66 -19.96
C THR A 110 2.41 7.68 -20.70
N LEU A 111 2.92 8.12 -21.85
CA LEU A 111 2.17 8.95 -22.78
C LEU A 111 1.32 8.07 -23.70
N ASN A 112 0.02 8.33 -23.78
CA ASN A 112 -0.85 7.73 -24.78
C ASN A 112 -1.38 8.84 -25.70
N VAL A 113 -1.53 8.53 -26.99
CA VAL A 113 -2.04 9.45 -27.99
C VAL A 113 -3.08 8.74 -28.84
N SER A 114 -4.15 9.44 -29.18
CA SER A 114 -5.16 8.96 -30.12
C SER A 114 -5.85 10.12 -30.85
N GLU A 115 -6.49 9.81 -31.96
CA GLU A 115 -7.18 10.78 -32.80
C GLU A 115 -8.50 10.22 -33.35
N THR A 116 -9.42 11.12 -33.70
CA THR A 116 -10.66 10.76 -34.43
C THR A 116 -10.58 11.05 -35.92
N SER A 117 -9.43 11.50 -36.42
CA SER A 117 -9.28 11.87 -37.83
C SER A 117 -9.37 10.64 -38.73
N THR A 118 -9.94 10.83 -39.92
CA THR A 118 -10.03 9.77 -40.94
C THR A 118 -8.77 9.70 -41.82
N SER A 119 -7.95 10.75 -41.83
CA SER A 119 -6.80 10.88 -42.73
C SER A 119 -5.57 11.49 -42.06
N GLY A 120 -5.76 12.28 -41.00
CA GLY A 120 -4.69 12.68 -40.09
C GLY A 120 -4.25 11.50 -39.23
N THR A 121 -2.98 11.46 -38.89
CA THR A 121 -2.40 10.38 -38.08
C THR A 121 -1.51 10.94 -36.99
N LEU A 122 -1.59 10.37 -35.80
CA LEU A 122 -0.60 10.54 -34.74
C LEU A 122 0.14 9.22 -34.53
N THR A 123 1.45 9.31 -34.34
CA THR A 123 2.24 8.14 -33.97
C THR A 123 3.22 8.50 -32.88
N LYS A 124 3.05 7.85 -31.73
CA LYS A 124 4.00 7.92 -30.63
C LYS A 124 5.21 7.02 -30.91
N ALA A 125 6.41 7.50 -30.60
CA ALA A 125 7.61 6.69 -30.50
C ALA A 125 8.47 7.11 -29.31
N SER A 126 9.01 6.15 -28.56
CA SER A 126 9.99 6.40 -27.49
C SER A 126 11.39 6.59 -28.06
N VAL A 127 12.07 7.64 -27.61
CA VAL A 127 13.40 8.05 -28.07
C VAL A 127 14.46 7.66 -27.04
N THR A 128 14.23 7.97 -25.75
CA THR A 128 15.11 7.59 -24.65
C THR A 128 14.36 6.85 -23.56
N THR A 129 14.95 5.77 -23.06
CA THR A 129 14.43 5.06 -21.89
C THR A 129 14.91 5.77 -20.63
N PRO A 130 14.02 6.00 -19.65
CA PRO A 130 14.41 6.61 -18.39
C PRO A 130 15.29 5.67 -17.58
N THR A 131 16.37 6.20 -17.00
CA THR A 131 17.12 5.56 -15.93
C THR A 131 17.61 6.60 -14.92
N GLY A 132 18.15 6.19 -13.78
CA GLY A 132 18.70 7.10 -12.80
C GLY A 132 18.84 6.49 -11.43
N PRO A 133 19.18 7.31 -10.42
CA PRO A 133 19.48 6.84 -9.07
C PRO A 133 18.28 6.22 -8.35
N HIS A 134 17.09 6.31 -8.94
CA HIS A 134 15.83 5.81 -8.39
C HIS A 134 15.30 4.52 -9.04
N THR A 135 16.05 3.95 -9.99
CA THR A 135 15.55 2.87 -10.87
C THR A 135 16.07 1.50 -10.43
N ALA A 136 15.18 0.57 -10.13
CA ALA A 136 15.55 -0.72 -9.52
C ALA A 136 16.28 -1.70 -10.46
N ASP A 137 16.09 -1.60 -11.78
CA ASP A 137 16.68 -2.50 -12.78
C ASP A 137 18.03 -1.99 -13.35
N ASP A 138 18.53 -0.84 -12.87
CA ASP A 138 19.84 -0.32 -13.26
C ASP A 138 20.95 -0.92 -12.39
N ALA A 139 21.89 -1.62 -13.02
CA ALA A 139 23.00 -2.30 -12.34
C ALA A 139 23.92 -1.35 -11.56
N ASP A 140 24.05 -0.08 -11.96
CA ASP A 140 24.91 0.89 -11.27
C ASP A 140 24.35 1.30 -9.90
N ASN A 141 23.04 1.12 -9.69
CA ASN A 141 22.37 1.33 -8.41
C ASN A 141 22.60 0.21 -7.39
N TRP A 142 23.29 -0.88 -7.78
CA TRP A 142 23.53 -2.02 -6.92
C TRP A 142 25.01 -2.35 -6.78
N ILE A 143 25.48 -2.55 -5.55
CA ILE A 143 26.74 -3.26 -5.31
C ILE A 143 26.46 -4.75 -5.57
N ASN A 144 27.33 -5.36 -6.39
CA ASN A 144 27.20 -6.74 -6.90
C ASN A 144 26.04 -6.96 -7.90
N GLY A 145 25.60 -5.89 -8.57
CA GLY A 145 24.62 -5.95 -9.66
C GLY A 145 23.17 -6.15 -9.19
N VAL A 146 22.23 -6.07 -10.13
CA VAL A 146 20.80 -6.25 -9.87
C VAL A 146 20.52 -7.66 -9.30
N PRO A 147 19.62 -7.81 -8.32
CA PRO A 147 19.17 -9.13 -7.87
C PRO A 147 18.57 -9.93 -9.04
N VAL A 148 19.12 -11.11 -9.34
CA VAL A 148 18.64 -11.97 -10.45
C VAL A 148 18.30 -13.40 -10.03
N ALA A 149 18.66 -13.79 -8.80
CA ALA A 149 18.48 -15.14 -8.28
C ALA A 149 18.49 -15.14 -6.74
N ALA A 150 18.53 -16.34 -6.16
CA ALA A 150 18.65 -16.53 -4.71
C ALA A 150 19.89 -15.79 -4.15
N GLY A 151 19.63 -14.95 -3.17
CA GLY A 151 20.60 -14.02 -2.59
C GLY A 151 19.93 -13.14 -1.54
N THR A 152 20.74 -12.25 -0.97
CA THR A 152 20.27 -11.27 0.01
C THR A 152 20.18 -9.91 -0.66
N VAL A 153 19.03 -9.25 -0.57
CA VAL A 153 18.86 -7.83 -0.91
C VAL A 153 19.02 -7.01 0.35
N VAL A 154 19.88 -5.99 0.32
CA VAL A 154 20.21 -5.18 1.49
C VAL A 154 19.94 -3.71 1.20
N PHE A 155 19.21 -3.09 2.12
CA PHE A 155 19.00 -1.66 2.20
C PHE A 155 19.53 -1.16 3.54
N ASP A 156 20.55 -0.32 3.48
CA ASP A 156 21.26 0.18 4.66
C ASP A 156 21.78 1.60 4.48
N GLU A 157 22.67 2.04 5.38
CA GLU A 157 23.22 3.39 5.41
C GLU A 157 23.97 3.81 4.13
N ARG A 158 24.28 2.85 3.26
CA ARG A 158 24.95 3.11 1.97
C ARG A 158 24.00 3.59 0.88
N ALA A 159 22.70 3.47 1.09
CA ALA A 159 21.70 3.96 0.16
C ALA A 159 21.74 5.50 0.09
N GLN A 160 21.98 6.04 -1.11
CA GLN A 160 22.10 7.49 -1.34
C GLN A 160 20.84 8.11 -1.94
N SER A 161 19.93 7.29 -2.47
CA SER A 161 18.70 7.72 -3.14
C SER A 161 17.60 6.68 -2.94
N ASP A 162 16.35 7.14 -2.97
CA ASP A 162 15.16 6.30 -2.87
C ASP A 162 15.06 5.31 -4.04
N LEU A 163 14.51 4.12 -3.82
CA LEU A 163 14.18 3.16 -4.87
C LEU A 163 12.70 3.38 -5.26
N LYS A 164 12.42 4.01 -6.40
CA LYS A 164 11.08 4.48 -6.78
C LYS A 164 10.52 3.89 -8.07
N TYR A 165 11.37 3.54 -9.04
CA TYR A 165 10.93 3.20 -10.39
C TYR A 165 11.41 1.81 -10.81
N LYS A 166 10.71 1.23 -11.80
CA LYS A 166 10.95 -0.14 -12.30
C LYS A 166 10.92 -1.18 -11.17
N LEU A 167 9.96 -0.99 -10.27
CA LEU A 167 9.79 -1.74 -9.04
C LEU A 167 9.40 -3.21 -9.23
N ASP A 168 8.99 -3.61 -10.44
CA ASP A 168 8.59 -4.98 -10.73
C ASP A 168 9.80 -5.91 -10.95
N GLN A 169 10.18 -6.63 -9.90
CA GLN A 169 11.13 -7.74 -9.91
C GLN A 169 10.42 -9.05 -9.49
N SER A 170 9.13 -9.17 -9.78
CA SER A 170 8.28 -10.28 -9.32
C SER A 170 8.74 -11.68 -9.76
N THR A 171 9.62 -11.77 -10.75
CA THR A 171 10.19 -13.05 -11.21
C THR A 171 11.46 -13.46 -10.43
N VAL A 172 12.03 -12.56 -9.62
CA VAL A 172 13.28 -12.78 -8.89
C VAL A 172 13.00 -13.49 -7.57
N ALA A 173 13.64 -14.65 -7.37
CA ALA A 173 13.47 -15.50 -6.19
C ALA A 173 14.60 -15.27 -5.16
N VAL A 174 14.57 -14.15 -4.43
CA VAL A 174 15.52 -13.88 -3.34
C VAL A 174 15.23 -14.74 -2.11
N SER A 175 16.25 -14.98 -1.29
CA SER A 175 16.13 -15.75 -0.05
C SER A 175 16.02 -14.85 1.19
N GLN A 176 16.52 -13.62 1.10
CA GLN A 176 16.52 -12.67 2.21
C GLN A 176 16.44 -11.23 1.74
N ILE A 177 15.72 -10.40 2.49
CA ILE A 177 15.70 -8.95 2.38
C ILE A 177 15.98 -8.37 3.76
N ASP A 178 16.98 -7.52 3.85
CA ASP A 178 17.32 -6.77 5.05
C ASP A 178 17.08 -5.28 4.80
N TYR A 179 16.12 -4.70 5.51
CA TYR A 179 15.88 -3.25 5.55
C TYR A 179 16.30 -2.74 6.93
N THR A 180 17.54 -2.30 7.04
CA THR A 180 18.17 -1.99 8.32
C THR A 180 17.68 -0.65 8.86
N SER A 181 17.85 -0.45 10.17
CA SER A 181 17.37 0.74 10.86
C SER A 181 18.10 2.04 10.55
N GLU A 182 19.26 1.95 9.93
CA GLU A 182 20.06 3.10 9.51
C GLU A 182 19.73 3.55 8.07
N CYS A 183 18.91 2.77 7.35
CA CYS A 183 18.47 3.09 6.00
C CYS A 183 17.44 4.23 6.00
N THR A 184 17.84 5.43 5.57
CA THR A 184 16.94 6.60 5.55
C THR A 184 16.18 6.77 4.24
N VAL A 185 16.48 5.95 3.22
CA VAL A 185 15.84 6.08 1.90
C VAL A 185 14.49 5.37 1.88
N ASN A 186 13.61 5.88 1.03
CA ASN A 186 12.31 5.28 0.78
C ASN A 186 12.43 4.18 -0.28
N VAL A 187 11.65 3.12 -0.13
CA VAL A 187 11.50 2.05 -1.11
C VAL A 187 10.02 1.96 -1.50
N GLY A 188 9.76 2.12 -2.79
CA GLY A 188 8.42 2.29 -3.34
C GLY A 188 7.92 3.75 -3.32
N LEU A 189 6.77 3.96 -3.94
CA LEU A 189 6.11 5.26 -4.04
C LEU A 189 4.94 5.37 -3.05
N PRO A 190 4.63 6.58 -2.55
CA PRO A 190 3.44 6.81 -1.73
C PRO A 190 2.16 6.66 -2.55
N GLU A 191 1.01 6.52 -1.89
CA GLU A 191 -0.31 6.47 -2.56
C GLU A 191 -0.67 7.79 -3.25
N THR A 192 -0.19 8.91 -2.71
CA THR A 192 -0.38 10.25 -3.28
C THR A 192 0.98 10.85 -3.58
N ASN A 193 1.21 11.17 -4.85
CA ASN A 193 2.38 11.91 -5.28
C ASN A 193 2.26 13.36 -4.80
N THR A 194 3.30 13.83 -4.12
CA THR A 194 3.38 15.18 -3.53
C THR A 194 4.64 15.93 -3.96
N ASP A 195 5.26 15.51 -5.07
CA ASP A 195 6.45 16.16 -5.63
C ASP A 195 6.19 17.63 -5.99
N ASP A 196 4.96 17.94 -6.43
CA ASP A 196 4.40 19.29 -6.40
C ASP A 196 3.36 19.39 -5.26
N PRO A 197 3.72 19.97 -4.11
CA PRO A 197 2.80 20.11 -2.98
C PRO A 197 1.56 20.96 -3.29
N ALA A 198 1.59 21.81 -4.33
CA ALA A 198 0.45 22.61 -4.75
C ALA A 198 -0.58 21.79 -5.55
N ASN A 199 -0.14 20.70 -6.18
CA ASN A 199 -0.95 19.86 -7.08
C ASN A 199 -0.68 18.37 -6.79
N PRO A 200 -1.06 17.86 -5.62
CA PRO A 200 -0.92 16.43 -5.33
C PRO A 200 -1.88 15.62 -6.20
N PHE A 201 -1.46 14.41 -6.58
CA PHE A 201 -2.28 13.47 -7.35
C PHE A 201 -2.10 12.04 -6.87
N TYR A 202 -3.08 11.18 -7.16
CA TYR A 202 -3.00 9.77 -6.82
C TYR A 202 -1.89 9.13 -7.66
N GLU A 203 -0.99 8.38 -7.03
CA GLU A 203 0.12 7.74 -7.73
C GLU A 203 -0.41 6.61 -8.62
N THR A 204 -0.04 6.66 -9.89
CA THR A 204 -0.49 5.70 -10.92
C THR A 204 0.62 4.78 -11.38
N LEU A 205 1.87 5.09 -11.04
CA LEU A 205 2.99 4.17 -11.17
C LEU A 205 2.91 3.05 -10.14
N GLU A 206 3.70 2.00 -10.35
CA GLU A 206 3.87 0.93 -9.37
C GLU A 206 4.35 1.51 -8.03
N THR A 207 3.63 1.24 -6.93
CA THR A 207 3.94 1.78 -5.61
C THR A 207 4.73 0.83 -4.72
N TYR A 208 4.73 -0.46 -5.03
CA TYR A 208 5.39 -1.51 -4.26
C TYR A 208 6.61 -2.07 -4.97
N TYR A 209 7.71 -2.27 -4.24
CA TYR A 209 8.81 -3.08 -4.72
C TYR A 209 8.39 -4.56 -4.75
N LYS A 210 8.11 -5.09 -5.95
CA LYS A 210 7.67 -6.47 -6.14
C LYS A 210 8.87 -7.38 -6.23
N ILE A 211 9.02 -8.29 -5.28
CA ILE A 211 10.13 -9.24 -5.29
C ILE A 211 9.75 -10.52 -4.54
N GLY A 212 10.08 -11.67 -5.12
CA GLY A 212 9.81 -12.97 -4.50
C GLY A 212 8.78 -13.80 -5.27
N THR A 213 9.04 -15.10 -5.32
CA THR A 213 8.20 -16.12 -5.95
C THR A 213 8.05 -17.33 -5.04
N VAL A 214 7.06 -18.18 -5.30
CA VAL A 214 6.84 -19.46 -4.58
C VAL A 214 8.07 -20.36 -4.47
N THR A 215 9.10 -20.15 -5.29
CA THR A 215 10.23 -21.09 -5.39
C THR A 215 11.10 -21.11 -4.13
N ASN A 216 11.14 -20.01 -3.36
CA ASN A 216 11.98 -19.89 -2.16
C ASN A 216 11.19 -19.36 -0.95
N ALA A 217 11.54 -19.86 0.24
CA ALA A 217 11.19 -19.17 1.47
C ALA A 217 11.98 -17.86 1.56
N LEU A 218 11.29 -16.78 1.89
CA LEU A 218 11.86 -15.44 2.00
C LEU A 218 11.99 -15.04 3.46
N ALA A 219 13.21 -14.74 3.92
CA ALA A 219 13.42 -14.05 5.18
C ALA A 219 13.31 -12.53 4.95
N LEU A 220 12.49 -11.84 5.75
CA LEU A 220 12.36 -10.39 5.70
C LEU A 220 12.72 -9.82 7.07
N ASN A 221 13.87 -9.16 7.19
CA ASN A 221 14.31 -8.56 8.45
C ASN A 221 14.22 -7.05 8.34
N VAL A 222 13.48 -6.43 9.26
CA VAL A 222 13.20 -4.99 9.24
C VAL A 222 13.63 -4.39 10.58
N GLY A 223 14.48 -3.37 10.49
CA GLY A 223 14.88 -2.57 11.63
C GLY A 223 16.05 -3.09 12.44
N ASP A 224 16.77 -4.10 11.95
CA ASP A 224 18.02 -4.50 12.59
C ASP A 224 19.11 -3.42 12.46
N GLY A 225 20.09 -3.45 13.35
CA GLY A 225 21.25 -2.57 13.33
C GLY A 225 21.28 -1.47 14.41
N PRO A 226 22.44 -0.79 14.54
CA PRO A 226 22.62 0.31 15.49
C PRO A 226 21.76 1.53 15.11
N GLY A 227 21.67 2.51 16.01
CA GLY A 227 21.00 3.78 15.72
C GLY A 227 19.52 3.90 16.12
N VAL A 228 19.04 5.14 16.07
CA VAL A 228 17.60 5.46 16.22
C VAL A 228 16.87 5.05 14.95
N ALA A 229 15.58 4.72 15.04
CA ALA A 229 14.79 4.39 13.86
C ALA A 229 14.56 5.65 13.01
N SER A 230 15.50 5.95 12.13
CA SER A 230 15.43 7.02 11.13
C SER A 230 15.04 6.46 9.76
N MET A 231 14.31 5.34 9.77
CA MET A 231 13.98 4.59 8.56
C MET A 231 13.05 5.42 7.65
N GLY A 232 13.30 5.36 6.35
CA GLY A 232 12.31 5.75 5.34
C GLY A 232 11.10 4.82 5.37
N TRP A 233 10.15 5.03 4.46
CA TRP A 233 9.08 4.05 4.26
C TRP A 233 9.54 2.91 3.35
N PHE A 234 8.99 1.72 3.59
CA PHE A 234 9.24 0.53 2.78
C PHE A 234 7.93 -0.12 2.35
N ASN A 235 7.58 0.08 1.08
CA ASN A 235 6.45 -0.56 0.42
C ASN A 235 6.96 -1.78 -0.37
N ILE A 236 6.60 -2.99 0.08
CA ILE A 236 7.04 -4.25 -0.53
C ILE A 236 5.88 -5.18 -0.88
N ASP A 237 5.94 -5.77 -2.07
CA ASP A 237 5.06 -6.86 -2.49
C ASP A 237 5.90 -8.13 -2.61
N THR A 238 5.64 -9.12 -1.76
CA THR A 238 6.39 -10.38 -1.77
C THR A 238 5.79 -11.43 -2.72
N GLY A 239 4.81 -11.04 -3.53
CA GLY A 239 4.11 -11.86 -4.50
C GLY A 239 3.54 -13.12 -3.86
N THR A 240 4.12 -14.25 -4.21
CA THR A 240 3.69 -15.58 -3.75
C THR A 240 4.71 -16.28 -2.86
N ALA A 241 5.80 -15.60 -2.47
CA ALA A 241 6.80 -16.16 -1.59
C ALA A 241 6.25 -16.42 -0.18
N VAL A 242 6.65 -17.54 0.44
CA VAL A 242 6.36 -17.83 1.86
C VAL A 242 7.32 -17.00 2.71
N VAL A 243 6.80 -16.06 3.50
CA VAL A 243 7.65 -15.08 4.20
C VAL A 243 7.83 -15.44 5.68
N THR A 244 9.07 -15.40 6.16
CA THR A 244 9.39 -15.31 7.60
C THR A 244 9.87 -13.89 7.87
N ALA A 245 9.00 -13.06 8.44
CA ALA A 245 9.28 -11.65 8.67
C ALA A 245 9.56 -11.36 10.15
N ASN A 246 10.63 -10.61 10.44
CA ASN A 246 11.01 -10.17 11.77
C ASN A 246 11.10 -8.63 11.80
N PHE A 247 10.33 -8.00 12.69
CA PHE A 247 10.33 -6.56 12.87
C PHE A 247 10.84 -6.20 14.26
N VAL A 248 12.06 -5.69 14.33
CA VAL A 248 12.71 -5.31 15.59
C VAL A 248 12.42 -3.86 15.96
N LYS A 249 12.28 -2.99 14.96
CA LYS A 249 11.81 -1.60 15.06
C LYS A 249 11.50 -1.10 13.65
N THR A 250 10.54 -0.20 13.48
CA THR A 250 10.39 0.57 12.24
C THR A 250 10.54 2.06 12.55
N GLY A 251 10.51 2.90 11.50
CA GLY A 251 10.49 4.36 11.66
C GLY A 251 9.25 4.88 12.39
N VAL A 252 8.97 6.17 12.25
CA VAL A 252 7.74 6.79 12.75
C VAL A 252 6.93 7.30 11.57
N ARG A 253 5.62 7.07 11.59
CA ARG A 253 4.70 7.56 10.57
C ARG A 253 4.79 9.08 10.43
N SER A 254 4.92 9.55 9.19
CA SER A 254 4.82 10.95 8.80
C SER A 254 3.52 11.20 8.04
N THR A 255 3.41 10.65 6.83
CA THR A 255 2.22 10.64 5.98
C THR A 255 1.62 9.24 5.87
N GLN A 256 2.47 8.21 5.89
CA GLN A 256 2.10 6.79 5.85
C GLN A 256 2.94 5.97 6.84
N ALA A 257 2.58 4.70 7.03
CA ALA A 257 3.40 3.79 7.84
C ALA A 257 4.82 3.66 7.25
N PRO A 258 5.85 3.56 8.10
CA PRO A 258 7.22 3.25 7.68
C PRO A 258 7.35 1.88 6.99
N PHE A 259 6.38 0.99 7.15
CA PHE A 259 6.37 -0.27 6.44
C PHE A 259 4.96 -0.60 5.96
N ARG A 260 4.85 -0.94 4.68
CA ARG A 260 3.63 -1.43 4.06
C ARG A 260 3.90 -2.69 3.25
N TRP A 261 3.00 -3.66 3.35
CA TRP A 261 3.17 -4.94 2.64
C TRP A 261 1.90 -5.48 2.01
N VAL A 262 2.09 -6.14 0.86
CA VAL A 262 1.12 -7.03 0.22
C VAL A 262 1.79 -8.35 -0.20
N GLY A 263 1.01 -9.43 -0.34
CA GLY A 263 1.53 -10.73 -0.75
C GLY A 263 0.69 -11.93 -0.29
N THR A 264 0.70 -13.02 -1.05
CA THR A 264 -0.23 -14.15 -0.88
C THR A 264 0.42 -15.48 -0.51
N GLY A 265 1.74 -15.51 -0.32
CA GLY A 265 2.46 -16.76 -0.03
C GLY A 265 2.34 -17.30 1.41
N GLY A 266 1.76 -16.55 2.35
CA GLY A 266 1.63 -17.00 3.74
C GLY A 266 2.91 -16.80 4.57
N GLY A 267 3.09 -17.66 5.58
CA GLY A 267 4.29 -17.66 6.43
C GLY A 267 4.08 -17.04 7.81
N THR A 268 5.18 -16.69 8.48
CA THR A 268 5.18 -16.21 9.88
C THR A 268 5.73 -14.81 9.99
N TRP A 269 5.02 -13.96 10.73
CA TRP A 269 5.36 -12.55 10.94
C TRP A 269 5.48 -12.30 12.44
N ASP A 270 6.66 -11.93 12.89
CA ASP A 270 6.96 -11.61 14.29
C ASP A 270 7.27 -10.11 14.40
N ILE A 271 6.38 -9.37 15.08
CA ILE A 271 6.45 -7.91 15.23
C ILE A 271 6.68 -7.53 16.68
N ASP A 272 7.89 -7.09 17.01
CA ASP A 272 8.25 -6.69 18.37
C ASP A 272 8.11 -5.17 18.60
N LYS A 273 8.37 -4.37 17.56
CA LYS A 273 8.23 -2.91 17.59
C LYS A 273 8.07 -2.31 16.19
N GLY A 274 7.25 -1.27 16.06
CA GLY A 274 7.11 -0.46 14.84
C GLY A 274 5.68 0.00 14.54
N ASP A 275 5.55 0.88 13.56
CA ASP A 275 4.32 1.23 12.86
C ASP A 275 4.29 0.52 11.49
N ILE A 276 3.25 -0.29 11.25
CA ILE A 276 3.15 -1.26 10.16
C ILE A 276 1.74 -1.27 9.57
N GLU A 277 1.67 -1.31 8.23
CA GLU A 277 0.44 -1.51 7.45
C GLU A 277 0.52 -2.80 6.63
N LEU A 278 -0.49 -3.66 6.73
CA LEU A 278 -0.57 -4.92 5.99
C LEU A 278 -1.84 -4.95 5.12
N ALA A 279 -1.66 -4.90 3.79
CA ALA A 279 -2.71 -4.89 2.77
C ALA A 279 -3.85 -3.91 3.07
N THR A 280 -3.51 -2.66 3.39
CA THR A 280 -4.42 -1.64 3.93
C THR A 280 -5.18 -0.83 2.89
N LEU A 281 -4.66 -0.68 1.67
CA LEU A 281 -5.34 0.09 0.64
C LEU A 281 -6.46 -0.72 -0.02
N TYR A 282 -7.34 0.00 -0.71
CA TYR A 282 -8.46 -0.61 -1.41
C TYR A 282 -8.00 -1.57 -2.49
N GLY A 283 -8.53 -2.80 -2.48
CA GLY A 283 -8.18 -3.85 -3.45
C GLY A 283 -6.89 -4.61 -3.13
N GLU A 284 -6.11 -4.19 -2.15
CA GLU A 284 -4.94 -4.94 -1.70
C GLU A 284 -5.35 -6.26 -1.02
N THR A 285 -4.51 -7.29 -1.20
CA THR A 285 -4.74 -8.61 -0.61
C THR A 285 -3.47 -9.11 0.07
N GLY A 286 -3.67 -9.87 1.15
CA GLY A 286 -2.56 -10.46 1.88
C GLY A 286 -2.93 -11.77 2.57
N THR A 287 -2.03 -12.74 2.56
CA THR A 287 -2.19 -13.99 3.31
C THR A 287 -1.00 -14.19 4.23
N ILE A 288 -1.28 -14.39 5.53
CA ILE A 288 -0.27 -14.68 6.54
C ILE A 288 -0.71 -15.95 7.28
N SER A 289 0.19 -16.92 7.48
CA SER A 289 -0.19 -18.13 8.23
C SER A 289 -0.21 -17.84 9.74
N THR A 290 0.78 -17.14 10.25
CA THR A 290 0.85 -16.74 11.66
C THR A 290 1.36 -15.31 11.80
N LEU A 291 0.54 -14.45 12.40
CA LEU A 291 0.88 -13.07 12.71
C LEU A 291 1.02 -12.92 14.22
N ARG A 292 2.20 -12.53 14.70
CA ARG A 292 2.51 -12.34 16.12
C ARG A 292 2.90 -10.89 16.38
N VAL A 293 2.20 -10.29 17.34
CA VAL A 293 2.44 -8.92 17.80
C VAL A 293 2.87 -8.97 19.26
N ALA A 294 4.04 -8.44 19.54
CA ALA A 294 4.63 -8.39 20.87
C ALA A 294 4.96 -6.95 21.27
N TYR A 295 5.90 -6.81 22.20
CA TYR A 295 6.44 -5.55 22.68
C TYR A 295 7.82 -5.82 23.26
N VAL A 296 8.67 -4.80 23.29
CA VAL A 296 10.02 -4.89 23.84
C VAL A 296 10.07 -4.32 25.25
N SER A 297 9.50 -3.13 25.43
CA SER A 297 9.60 -2.29 26.63
C SER A 297 8.27 -1.63 27.01
N ASN A 298 7.47 -1.21 26.04
CA ASN A 298 6.18 -0.57 26.25
C ASN A 298 5.07 -1.44 25.66
N LYS A 299 4.36 -2.13 26.56
CA LYS A 299 3.26 -3.05 26.22
C LYS A 299 2.16 -2.41 25.37
N LEU A 300 1.95 -1.10 25.42
CA LEU A 300 0.88 -0.44 24.65
C LEU A 300 1.36 0.26 23.39
N ASN A 301 2.61 0.75 23.35
CA ASN A 301 3.04 1.68 22.29
C ASN A 301 4.25 1.21 21.49
N ASP A 302 4.81 0.03 21.75
CA ASP A 302 5.91 -0.47 20.91
C ASP A 302 5.43 -0.86 19.52
N VAL A 303 4.20 -1.36 19.38
CA VAL A 303 3.64 -1.73 18.07
C VAL A 303 2.36 -0.97 17.80
N THR A 304 2.26 -0.40 16.61
CA THR A 304 1.02 0.05 15.97
C THR A 304 0.87 -0.72 14.66
N LEU A 305 -0.17 -1.52 14.56
CA LEU A 305 -0.44 -2.36 13.39
C LEU A 305 -1.82 -2.05 12.83
N VAL A 306 -1.89 -1.82 11.52
CA VAL A 306 -3.15 -1.73 10.78
C VAL A 306 -3.18 -2.82 9.72
N THR A 307 -4.25 -3.61 9.70
CA THR A 307 -4.46 -4.63 8.67
C THR A 307 -5.68 -4.27 7.84
N GLY A 308 -5.58 -4.24 6.51
CA GLY A 308 -6.74 -3.96 5.67
C GLY A 308 -7.67 -5.15 5.48
N SER A 309 -8.77 -4.91 4.76
CA SER A 309 -9.86 -5.86 4.59
C SER A 309 -9.51 -7.08 3.74
N GLY A 310 -8.48 -6.98 2.90
CA GLY A 310 -7.97 -8.10 2.11
C GLY A 310 -6.94 -8.98 2.82
N LEU A 311 -6.57 -8.65 4.08
CA LEU A 311 -5.63 -9.46 4.85
C LEU A 311 -6.35 -10.61 5.57
N THR A 312 -5.83 -11.83 5.43
CA THR A 312 -6.33 -13.02 6.15
C THR A 312 -5.21 -13.77 6.88
N PRO A 313 -4.84 -13.39 8.12
CA PRO A 313 -4.05 -14.25 8.99
C PRO A 313 -4.83 -15.51 9.40
N THR A 314 -4.22 -16.69 9.29
CA THR A 314 -4.84 -17.93 9.82
C THR A 314 -4.80 -17.97 11.34
N THR A 315 -3.67 -17.59 11.93
CA THR A 315 -3.46 -17.47 13.37
C THR A 315 -2.98 -16.07 13.70
N PHE A 316 -3.61 -15.43 14.67
CA PHE A 316 -3.20 -14.14 15.21
C PHE A 316 -2.85 -14.27 16.69
N LYS A 317 -1.68 -13.78 17.09
CA LYS A 317 -1.25 -13.78 18.50
C LYS A 317 -0.80 -12.40 18.90
N GLN A 318 -1.28 -11.92 20.05
CA GLN A 318 -0.90 -10.62 20.58
C GLN A 318 -0.55 -10.70 22.06
N THR A 319 0.57 -10.08 22.43
CA THR A 319 0.99 -9.92 23.83
C THR A 319 1.18 -8.45 24.23
N GLY A 320 1.18 -7.53 23.26
CA GLY A 320 1.28 -6.07 23.43
C GLY A 320 0.85 -5.32 22.16
N GLY A 321 1.08 -4.02 22.11
CA GLY A 321 0.78 -3.15 20.98
C GLY A 321 -0.69 -2.76 20.81
N GLN A 322 -0.92 -1.95 19.78
CA GLN A 322 -2.23 -1.49 19.31
C GLN A 322 -2.46 -2.06 17.91
N VAL A 323 -3.57 -2.77 17.72
CA VAL A 323 -3.94 -3.37 16.43
C VAL A 323 -5.30 -2.86 15.99
N THR A 324 -5.39 -2.33 14.78
CA THR A 324 -6.65 -2.03 14.10
C THR A 324 -6.82 -3.02 12.95
N ALA A 325 -7.82 -3.89 13.06
CA ALA A 325 -8.03 -4.97 12.12
C ALA A 325 -9.27 -4.75 11.26
N PHE A 326 -9.10 -4.48 9.96
CA PHE A 326 -10.18 -4.42 8.98
C PHE A 326 -10.40 -5.76 8.24
N GLY A 327 -9.49 -6.73 8.43
CA GLY A 327 -9.59 -8.10 7.91
C GLY A 327 -9.90 -9.12 9.00
N THR A 328 -10.17 -10.37 8.60
CA THR A 328 -10.43 -11.48 9.53
C THR A 328 -9.16 -11.89 10.27
N LEU A 329 -9.23 -12.11 11.60
CA LEU A 329 -8.06 -12.49 12.41
C LEU A 329 -7.85 -14.00 12.57
N GLY A 330 -8.59 -14.81 11.80
CA GLY A 330 -8.60 -16.27 11.91
C GLY A 330 -8.85 -16.72 13.35
N THR A 331 -7.93 -17.50 13.90
CA THR A 331 -7.90 -17.79 15.36
C THR A 331 -6.98 -16.80 16.08
N ALA A 332 -7.59 -15.91 16.86
CA ALA A 332 -6.93 -14.88 17.64
C ALA A 332 -6.70 -15.31 19.10
N THR A 333 -5.47 -15.15 19.60
CA THR A 333 -5.08 -15.32 21.00
C THR A 333 -4.46 -14.01 21.49
N ILE A 334 -5.14 -13.29 22.38
CA ILE A 334 -4.78 -11.94 22.80
C ILE A 334 -4.54 -11.95 24.31
N THR A 335 -3.27 -11.85 24.71
CA THR A 335 -2.83 -11.90 26.12
C THR A 335 -2.26 -10.56 26.62
N GLY A 336 -2.37 -9.52 25.80
CA GLY A 336 -2.02 -8.14 26.10
C GLY A 336 -2.32 -7.19 24.95
N GLY A 337 -2.18 -5.90 25.19
CA GLY A 337 -2.42 -4.86 24.17
C GLY A 337 -3.91 -4.56 23.95
N THR A 338 -4.19 -3.89 22.84
CA THR A 338 -5.55 -3.54 22.42
C THR A 338 -5.80 -3.93 20.96
N VAL A 339 -7.00 -4.44 20.67
CA VAL A 339 -7.51 -4.68 19.31
C VAL A 339 -8.76 -3.86 19.09
N GLU A 340 -8.79 -3.12 18.00
CA GLU A 340 -10.00 -2.55 17.43
C GLU A 340 -10.37 -3.35 16.18
N TYR A 341 -11.37 -4.22 16.30
CA TYR A 341 -11.78 -5.14 15.24
C TYR A 341 -12.91 -4.53 14.43
N ARG A 342 -12.61 -4.12 13.19
CA ARG A 342 -13.50 -3.40 12.26
C ARG A 342 -13.74 -4.16 10.95
N ALA A 343 -13.57 -5.48 10.97
CA ALA A 343 -13.76 -6.28 9.77
C ALA A 343 -15.16 -6.08 9.17
N ASN A 344 -15.21 -6.05 7.85
CA ASN A 344 -16.44 -5.90 7.09
C ASN A 344 -16.45 -6.95 5.97
N GLY A 345 -16.65 -8.21 6.34
CA GLY A 345 -16.68 -9.32 5.39
C GLY A 345 -17.14 -10.61 6.06
N ALA A 346 -17.94 -11.43 5.36
CA ALA A 346 -18.69 -12.56 5.90
C ALA A 346 -17.90 -13.73 6.57
N SER A 347 -16.62 -13.55 6.88
CA SER A 347 -15.75 -14.55 7.50
C SER A 347 -15.66 -14.34 9.01
N ALA A 348 -16.10 -15.35 9.76
CA ALA A 348 -16.10 -15.32 11.22
C ALA A 348 -14.67 -15.34 11.80
N SER A 349 -14.42 -14.51 12.82
CA SER A 349 -13.20 -14.57 13.63
C SER A 349 -13.45 -15.35 14.93
N THR A 350 -12.43 -16.10 15.37
CA THR A 350 -12.46 -16.81 16.65
C THR A 350 -11.46 -16.19 17.61
N PHE A 351 -11.95 -15.54 18.67
CA PHE A 351 -11.11 -15.04 19.77
C PHE A 351 -10.96 -16.13 20.83
N SER A 352 -10.06 -17.08 20.55
CA SER A 352 -9.78 -18.25 21.40
C SER A 352 -9.32 -17.91 22.82
N GLU A 353 -8.75 -16.73 23.03
CA GLU A 353 -8.42 -16.22 24.36
C GLU A 353 -8.29 -14.70 24.32
N VAL A 354 -8.95 -14.01 25.25
CA VAL A 354 -8.74 -12.60 25.58
C VAL A 354 -8.40 -12.49 27.06
N ARG A 355 -7.15 -12.14 27.39
CA ARG A 355 -6.62 -12.09 28.76
C ARG A 355 -5.69 -10.88 28.93
N ASN A 356 -5.82 -10.12 30.02
CA ASN A 356 -5.02 -8.91 30.25
C ASN A 356 -4.97 -7.93 29.04
N ALA A 357 -6.05 -7.88 28.26
CA ALA A 357 -6.13 -7.21 26.97
C ALA A 357 -7.53 -6.67 26.73
N ARG A 358 -7.68 -5.77 25.74
CA ARG A 358 -8.98 -5.23 25.33
C ARG A 358 -9.23 -5.50 23.85
N VAL A 359 -10.41 -6.05 23.55
CA VAL A 359 -10.98 -6.13 22.21
C VAL A 359 -12.19 -5.21 22.15
N THR A 360 -12.13 -4.19 21.30
CA THR A 360 -13.30 -3.39 20.93
C THR A 360 -13.82 -3.88 19.59
N TYR A 361 -15.00 -4.49 19.61
CA TYR A 361 -15.59 -5.19 18.47
C TYR A 361 -16.57 -4.29 17.73
N MET A 362 -16.21 -3.88 16.51
CA MET A 362 -16.93 -2.93 15.65
C MET A 362 -17.16 -3.51 14.26
N SER A 363 -17.54 -4.79 14.21
CA SER A 363 -17.78 -5.54 12.99
C SER A 363 -19.19 -6.15 13.02
N PRO A 364 -19.90 -6.24 11.88
CA PRO A 364 -21.16 -6.97 11.78
C PRO A 364 -20.96 -8.50 11.73
N ASP A 365 -19.72 -8.98 11.59
CA ASP A 365 -19.43 -10.38 11.35
C ASP A 365 -19.73 -11.23 12.60
N THR A 366 -19.94 -12.52 12.39
CA THR A 366 -20.14 -13.47 13.49
C THR A 366 -18.83 -13.71 14.24
N VAL A 367 -18.90 -13.77 15.57
CA VAL A 367 -17.72 -13.97 16.42
C VAL A 367 -17.92 -15.05 17.48
N THR A 368 -16.85 -15.79 17.78
CA THR A 368 -16.74 -16.59 19.01
C THR A 368 -15.68 -15.96 19.93
N ALA A 369 -15.89 -16.01 21.25
CA ALA A 369 -14.98 -15.37 22.18
C ALA A 369 -14.81 -16.13 23.50
N THR A 370 -13.58 -16.36 23.91
CA THR A 370 -13.25 -16.84 25.26
C THR A 370 -12.53 -15.72 26.02
N VAL A 371 -13.20 -15.16 27.04
CA VAL A 371 -12.69 -14.04 27.82
C VAL A 371 -12.26 -14.53 29.20
N ARG A 372 -10.99 -14.29 29.53
CA ARG A 372 -10.36 -14.71 30.79
C ARG A 372 -10.00 -13.50 31.64
N ARG A 373 -9.34 -13.76 32.78
CA ARG A 373 -8.92 -12.76 33.77
C ARG A 373 -8.35 -11.48 33.16
N ALA A 374 -8.95 -10.35 33.53
CA ALA A 374 -8.63 -9.00 33.06
C ALA A 374 -8.71 -8.82 31.54
N GLY A 375 -9.37 -9.74 30.82
CA GLY A 375 -9.76 -9.59 29.43
C GLY A 375 -11.03 -8.75 29.32
N ILE A 376 -11.05 -7.82 28.38
CA ILE A 376 -12.20 -6.96 28.10
C ILE A 376 -12.64 -7.24 26.67
N PHE A 377 -13.90 -7.63 26.50
CA PHE A 377 -14.56 -7.72 25.20
C PHE A 377 -15.72 -6.71 25.16
N ASP A 378 -15.64 -5.76 24.24
CA ASP A 378 -16.42 -4.52 24.29
C ASP A 378 -17.15 -4.26 22.97
N PHE A 379 -18.47 -4.26 23.03
CA PHE A 379 -19.37 -3.98 21.91
C PHE A 379 -19.90 -2.54 21.92
N SER A 380 -19.58 -1.70 22.93
CA SER A 380 -20.26 -0.41 23.19
C SER A 380 -19.97 0.70 22.17
N LYS A 381 -19.17 0.45 21.13
CA LYS A 381 -18.77 1.48 20.13
C LYS A 381 -19.41 1.31 18.76
N ASP A 382 -20.33 0.38 18.61
CA ASP A 382 -21.03 0.11 17.35
C ASP A 382 -22.49 -0.20 17.66
N GLN A 383 -23.42 0.39 16.92
CA GLN A 383 -24.86 0.22 17.14
C GLN A 383 -25.49 -0.82 16.20
N ARG A 384 -24.71 -1.37 15.26
CA ARG A 384 -25.21 -2.38 14.32
C ARG A 384 -25.49 -3.69 15.05
N SER A 385 -26.48 -4.43 14.56
CA SER A 385 -26.78 -5.78 15.03
C SER A 385 -25.62 -6.72 14.74
N ARG A 386 -25.27 -7.56 15.71
CA ARG A 386 -24.12 -8.46 15.67
C ARG A 386 -24.49 -9.84 16.17
N THR A 387 -23.77 -10.87 15.71
CA THR A 387 -23.98 -12.25 16.18
C THR A 387 -22.77 -12.75 16.94
N VAL A 388 -22.97 -13.16 18.19
CA VAL A 388 -21.99 -13.92 18.95
C VAL A 388 -22.40 -15.39 18.88
N ALA A 389 -21.58 -16.18 18.21
CA ALA A 389 -21.84 -17.58 17.97
C ALA A 389 -21.74 -18.40 19.26
N ALA A 390 -20.68 -18.18 20.04
CA ALA A 390 -20.44 -18.78 21.34
C ALA A 390 -19.56 -17.84 22.18
N VAL A 391 -19.76 -17.83 23.50
CA VAL A 391 -18.92 -17.06 24.42
C VAL A 391 -18.68 -17.81 25.72
N ASP A 392 -17.41 -17.88 26.12
CA ASP A 392 -16.96 -18.40 27.41
C ASP A 392 -16.41 -17.27 28.26
N LEU A 393 -16.99 -17.05 29.44
CA LEU A 393 -16.53 -16.06 30.41
C LEU A 393 -15.95 -16.77 31.64
N TYR A 394 -14.73 -16.39 32.03
CA TYR A 394 -14.06 -16.90 33.23
C TYR A 394 -13.86 -15.79 34.27
N GLU A 395 -13.39 -16.15 35.47
CA GLU A 395 -13.10 -15.21 36.57
C GLU A 395 -12.31 -13.99 36.09
N GLY A 396 -12.79 -12.80 36.48
CA GLY A 396 -12.19 -11.51 36.17
C GLY A 396 -12.36 -11.05 34.72
N ALA A 397 -13.18 -11.72 33.91
CA ALA A 397 -13.54 -11.24 32.58
C ALA A 397 -14.46 -10.01 32.63
N THR A 398 -14.36 -9.16 31.61
CA THR A 398 -15.27 -8.04 31.35
C THR A 398 -15.96 -8.25 30.01
N TRP A 399 -17.29 -8.23 30.01
CA TRP A 399 -18.13 -8.31 28.82
C TRP A 399 -19.08 -7.11 28.78
N LYS A 400 -19.10 -6.37 27.66
CA LYS A 400 -19.93 -5.16 27.51
C LYS A 400 -20.77 -5.18 26.22
N ASP A 401 -22.09 -5.21 26.35
CA ASP A 401 -23.10 -5.00 25.30
C ASP A 401 -24.22 -4.07 25.83
N PRO A 402 -23.90 -2.83 26.26
CA PRO A 402 -24.88 -1.96 26.92
C PRO A 402 -26.07 -1.56 26.02
N ASP A 403 -25.87 -1.57 24.70
CA ASP A 403 -26.82 -1.08 23.70
C ASP A 403 -27.72 -2.19 23.09
N ASP A 404 -27.71 -3.40 23.64
CA ASP A 404 -28.52 -4.54 23.18
C ASP A 404 -28.32 -4.96 21.72
N THR A 405 -27.09 -4.88 21.23
CA THR A 405 -26.80 -5.07 19.82
C THR A 405 -26.45 -6.52 19.46
N VAL A 406 -26.09 -7.34 20.45
CA VAL A 406 -25.60 -8.70 20.25
C VAL A 406 -26.73 -9.72 20.33
N THR A 407 -26.84 -10.57 19.31
CA THR A 407 -27.64 -11.81 19.34
C THR A 407 -26.72 -13.00 19.64
N TYR A 408 -27.08 -13.80 20.64
CA TYR A 408 -26.31 -15.00 21.04
C TYR A 408 -26.94 -16.25 20.41
N SER A 409 -26.22 -16.96 19.53
CA SER A 409 -26.78 -18.14 18.87
C SER A 409 -26.59 -19.44 19.65
N ALA A 410 -25.51 -19.59 20.43
CA ALA A 410 -25.27 -20.74 21.30
C ALA A 410 -25.38 -20.42 22.80
N GLY A 411 -25.77 -19.19 23.16
CA GLY A 411 -25.85 -18.76 24.56
C GLY A 411 -24.55 -18.18 25.11
N ILE A 412 -24.48 -18.07 26.44
CA ILE A 412 -23.32 -17.57 27.19
C ILE A 412 -22.94 -18.60 28.25
N ASP A 413 -21.68 -19.05 28.24
CA ASP A 413 -21.11 -19.93 29.25
C ASP A 413 -20.31 -19.14 30.29
N VAL A 414 -20.86 -19.03 31.49
CA VAL A 414 -20.18 -18.41 32.63
C VAL A 414 -19.50 -19.51 33.46
N ASN A 415 -18.19 -19.68 33.24
CA ASN A 415 -17.35 -20.71 33.83
C ASN A 415 -16.80 -20.31 35.22
N CYS A 416 -17.52 -19.45 35.93
CA CYS A 416 -17.24 -18.95 37.27
C CYS A 416 -18.55 -18.49 37.93
N ALA A 417 -18.52 -18.03 39.18
CA ALA A 417 -19.69 -17.35 39.72
C ALA A 417 -19.86 -15.98 39.02
N ILE A 418 -21.10 -15.56 38.77
CA ILE A 418 -21.37 -14.29 38.04
C ILE A 418 -20.71 -13.08 38.74
N ASN A 419 -20.65 -13.08 40.07
CA ASN A 419 -20.00 -12.05 40.87
C ASN A 419 -18.45 -12.12 40.87
N GLU A 420 -17.86 -13.16 40.26
CA GLU A 420 -16.42 -13.27 40.02
C GLU A 420 -16.01 -12.67 38.67
N LEU A 421 -16.97 -12.31 37.81
CA LEU A 421 -16.71 -11.48 36.65
C LEU A 421 -16.30 -10.07 37.11
N ALA A 422 -15.37 -9.43 36.39
CA ALA A 422 -14.98 -8.06 36.68
C ALA A 422 -16.11 -7.08 36.33
N GLU A 423 -16.79 -7.34 35.20
CA GLU A 423 -17.94 -6.55 34.75
C GLU A 423 -18.76 -7.38 33.75
N PHE A 424 -20.07 -7.40 33.92
CA PHE A 424 -21.02 -8.02 32.99
C PHE A 424 -22.12 -7.01 32.68
N ASP A 425 -21.86 -6.18 31.67
CA ASP A 425 -22.70 -5.06 31.26
C ASP A 425 -23.56 -5.48 30.07
N VAL A 426 -24.78 -5.95 30.36
CA VAL A 426 -25.79 -6.30 29.38
C VAL A 426 -27.12 -5.63 29.74
N PRO A 427 -28.00 -5.35 28.78
CA PRO A 427 -29.24 -4.63 29.03
C PRO A 427 -30.12 -5.40 30.01
N ALA A 428 -30.83 -4.67 30.86
CA ALA A 428 -31.80 -5.26 31.78
C ALA A 428 -32.84 -6.07 30.99
N ILE A 429 -33.27 -7.22 31.55
CA ILE A 429 -34.33 -8.08 31.00
C ILE A 429 -33.89 -8.89 29.75
N LYS A 430 -32.64 -8.79 29.30
CA LYS A 430 -32.11 -9.64 28.24
C LYS A 430 -32.09 -11.11 28.67
N LYS A 431 -32.81 -11.95 27.92
CA LYS A 431 -32.78 -13.42 28.12
C LYS A 431 -31.55 -13.96 27.42
N TRP A 432 -30.73 -14.70 28.16
CA TRP A 432 -29.65 -15.49 27.60
C TRP A 432 -29.85 -16.95 28.02
N THR A 433 -29.47 -17.86 27.13
CA THR A 433 -29.46 -19.29 27.39
C THR A 433 -28.06 -19.64 27.90
N PRO A 434 -27.90 -20.31 29.04
CA PRO A 434 -26.63 -20.94 29.38
C PRO A 434 -26.21 -21.86 28.24
N GLY A 435 -24.95 -21.86 27.85
CA GLY A 435 -24.49 -22.78 26.80
C GLY A 435 -24.60 -24.24 27.25
N THR A 436 -24.41 -25.15 26.29
CA THR A 436 -24.41 -26.59 26.58
C THR A 436 -23.13 -26.95 27.31
N VAL A 437 -23.25 -27.27 28.61
CA VAL A 437 -22.15 -27.84 29.41
C VAL A 437 -21.61 -29.09 28.71
N SER A 438 -20.35 -29.03 28.22
CA SER A 438 -19.62 -30.17 27.67
C SER A 438 -18.78 -30.88 28.72
#